data_AF-L0NCF7-F1
#
_entry.id   AF-L0NCF7-F1
#
_cell.length_a   1.000
_cell.length_b   1.000
_cell.length_c   1.000
_cell.angle_alpha   90.00
_cell.angle_beta   90.00
_cell.angle_gamma   90.00
#
_symmetry.space_group_name_H-M   'P 1'
#
loop_
_entity.id
_entity.type
_entity.pdbx_description
1 polymer ?
#
loop_
_entity_poly.entity_id
_entity_poly.type
_entity_poly.pdbx_seq_one_letter_code
_entity_poly.pdbx_strand_id
1 'polypeptide(L)'
;MRSAARLVADVDAEVRRKLVSIKGREERYTEKFVTLLEDRLDGFSDGGIKWNVATHVSDKQSGQETRTGADMFISLTMTFDGVWVQKGVQVQAKINKNKRYGIAFDKPVRLYKQVATMLNNSEESYVFAYGEHGTKVIRARSIQDVAPHLITDLTTEHTADFFFDFFICKVGDHSLHANDLASLQRLVRQLEYRSAVAISARPAAFDR
;
A
#
# COMPACT_ATOMS: atom_id res chain seq x y z
N MET A 1 -2.40 -16.79 5.44
CA MET A 1 -2.79 -15.49 4.82
C MET A 1 -3.36 -14.48 5.80
N ARG A 2 -4.38 -14.84 6.62
CA ARG A 2 -4.96 -13.88 7.60
C ARG A 2 -3.96 -13.40 8.66
N SER A 3 -3.06 -14.27 9.13
CA SER A 3 -1.98 -13.87 10.06
C SER A 3 -1.00 -12.89 9.41
N ALA A 4 -0.61 -13.12 8.16
CA ALA A 4 0.22 -12.17 7.40
C ALA A 4 -0.49 -10.81 7.26
N ALA A 5 -1.77 -10.78 6.92
CA ALA A 5 -2.54 -9.54 6.81
C ALA A 5 -2.62 -8.77 8.14
N ARG A 6 -2.78 -9.47 9.27
CA ARG A 6 -2.71 -8.87 10.61
C ARG A 6 -1.33 -8.31 10.91
N LEU A 7 -0.26 -9.02 10.54
CA LEU A 7 1.10 -8.54 10.70
C LEU A 7 1.35 -7.24 9.93
N VAL A 8 0.81 -7.12 8.71
CA VAL A 8 0.87 -5.86 7.94
C VAL A 8 0.09 -4.74 8.63
N ALA A 9 -1.07 -5.04 9.24
CA ALA A 9 -1.83 -4.05 10.00
C ALA A 9 -1.11 -3.62 11.29
N ASP A 10 -0.36 -4.51 11.94
CA ASP A 10 0.48 -4.19 13.09
C ASP A 10 1.64 -3.29 12.70
N VAL A 11 2.24 -3.51 11.52
CA VAL A 11 3.23 -2.62 10.90
C VAL A 11 2.63 -1.22 10.68
N ASP A 12 1.46 -1.10 10.06
CA ASP A 12 0.74 0.18 9.92
C ASP A 12 0.59 0.89 11.27
N ALA A 13 0.12 0.17 12.28
CA ALA A 13 -0.10 0.73 13.60
C ALA A 13 1.20 1.22 14.24
N GLU A 14 2.31 0.48 14.05
CA GLU A 14 3.63 0.88 14.53
C GLU A 14 4.17 2.12 13.81
N VAL A 15 4.04 2.19 12.48
CA VAL A 15 4.42 3.37 11.68
C VAL A 15 3.70 4.60 12.20
N ARG A 16 2.38 4.52 12.38
CA ARG A 16 1.57 5.65 12.87
C ARG A 16 1.97 6.09 14.27
N ARG A 17 2.24 5.15 15.19
CA ARG A 17 2.76 5.47 16.54
C ARG A 17 4.10 6.19 16.48
N LYS A 18 5.01 5.77 15.59
CA LYS A 18 6.34 6.39 15.43
C LYS A 18 6.29 7.76 14.76
N LEU A 19 5.21 8.09 14.04
CA LEU A 19 5.02 9.38 13.39
C LEU A 19 4.49 10.48 14.32
N VAL A 20 4.40 10.24 15.65
CA VAL A 20 3.98 11.08 16.83
C VAL A 20 3.46 12.51 16.61
N SER A 21 4.00 13.30 15.68
CA SER A 21 3.33 14.52 15.19
C SER A 21 3.00 14.40 13.68
N ILE A 22 1.70 14.41 13.38
CA ILE A 22 1.09 14.49 12.04
C ILE A 22 1.32 15.89 11.40
N LYS A 23 2.48 16.49 11.67
CA LYS A 23 2.96 17.75 11.09
C LYS A 23 4.14 17.52 10.13
N GLY A 24 4.70 16.32 10.06
CA GLY A 24 5.81 15.99 9.17
C GLY A 24 5.39 15.13 7.97
N ARG A 25 5.62 15.68 6.77
CA ARG A 25 5.77 15.03 5.43
C ARG A 25 5.13 13.64 5.27
N GLU A 26 4.07 13.58 4.46
CA GLU A 26 3.31 12.36 4.13
C GLU A 26 4.22 11.22 3.63
N GLU A 27 5.32 11.57 2.97
CA GLU A 27 6.34 10.65 2.45
C GLU A 27 6.98 9.75 3.52
N ARG A 28 7.10 10.26 4.75
CA ARG A 28 7.69 9.49 5.85
C ARG A 28 6.86 8.28 6.25
N TYR A 29 5.56 8.28 5.92
CA TYR A 29 4.69 7.14 6.18
C TYR A 29 5.06 5.96 5.28
N THR A 30 5.10 6.15 3.96
CA THR A 30 5.33 5.05 3.02
C THR A 30 6.73 4.47 3.14
N GLU A 31 7.74 5.32 3.34
CA GLU A 31 9.12 4.89 3.57
C GLU A 31 9.23 4.00 4.82
N LYS A 32 8.70 4.45 5.95
CA LYS A 32 8.70 3.67 7.20
C LYS A 32 7.85 2.41 7.09
N PHE A 33 6.74 2.47 6.35
CA PHE A 33 5.86 1.34 6.15
C PHE A 33 6.56 0.24 5.37
N VAL A 34 7.22 0.53 4.25
CA VAL A 34 7.93 -0.51 3.48
C VAL A 34 9.10 -1.08 4.29
N THR A 35 9.88 -0.25 4.98
CA THR A 35 11.00 -0.74 5.82
C THR A 35 10.52 -1.66 6.94
N LEU A 36 9.51 -1.24 7.71
CA LEU A 36 8.99 -2.09 8.80
C LEU A 36 8.24 -3.32 8.26
N LEU A 37 7.67 -3.24 7.06
CA LEU A 37 7.06 -4.39 6.43
C LEU A 37 8.11 -5.46 6.08
N GLU A 38 9.25 -5.05 5.54
CA GLU A 38 10.40 -5.94 5.30
C GLU A 38 10.89 -6.57 6.60
N ASP A 39 11.17 -5.76 7.63
CA ASP A 39 11.67 -6.22 8.93
C ASP A 39 10.77 -7.27 9.60
N ARG A 40 9.45 -7.21 9.36
CA ARG A 40 8.47 -8.06 10.06
C ARG A 40 7.99 -9.24 9.23
N LEU A 41 7.76 -9.04 7.93
CA LEU A 41 7.15 -10.05 7.06
C LEU A 41 8.21 -10.87 6.32
N ASP A 42 9.44 -10.37 6.11
CA ASP A 42 10.48 -11.19 5.49
C ASP A 42 10.86 -12.37 6.39
N GLY A 43 10.85 -13.58 5.81
CA GLY A 43 11.10 -14.82 6.53
C GLY A 43 9.93 -15.29 7.42
N PHE A 44 8.86 -14.51 7.57
CA PHE A 44 7.67 -14.94 8.30
C PHE A 44 7.07 -16.20 7.66
N SER A 45 6.63 -17.14 8.49
CA SER A 45 6.01 -18.39 8.03
C SER A 45 4.77 -18.69 8.86
N ASP A 46 3.68 -18.99 8.17
CA ASP A 46 2.41 -19.38 8.79
C ASP A 46 1.58 -20.24 7.83
N GLY A 47 0.95 -21.29 8.35
CA GLY A 47 0.06 -22.17 7.58
C GLY A 47 0.73 -22.81 6.35
N GLY A 48 2.01 -23.17 6.45
CA GLY A 48 2.77 -23.78 5.35
C GLY A 48 3.16 -22.81 4.23
N ILE A 49 3.06 -21.49 4.45
CA ILE A 49 3.49 -20.46 3.50
C ILE A 49 4.64 -19.67 4.12
N LYS A 50 5.75 -19.57 3.39
CA LYS A 50 6.87 -18.69 3.71
C LYS A 50 6.76 -17.39 2.91
N TRP A 51 6.87 -16.27 3.61
CA TRP A 51 6.82 -14.92 3.07
C TRP A 51 8.23 -14.36 2.90
N ASN A 52 8.42 -13.61 1.84
CA ASN A 52 9.66 -12.90 1.54
C ASN A 52 9.34 -11.51 1.05
N VAL A 53 10.15 -10.53 1.45
CA VAL A 53 9.92 -9.11 1.11
C VAL A 53 11.19 -8.51 0.53
N ALA A 54 11.03 -7.72 -0.52
CA ALA A 54 12.08 -6.86 -1.05
C ALA A 54 11.54 -5.44 -1.17
N THR A 55 12.30 -4.45 -0.70
CA THR A 55 11.87 -3.05 -0.74
C THR A 55 12.74 -2.17 -1.61
N HIS A 56 12.20 -1.01 -1.96
CA HIS A 56 12.93 0.09 -2.55
C HIS A 56 12.42 1.40 -1.96
N VAL A 57 13.35 2.27 -1.58
CA VAL A 57 13.09 3.66 -1.19
C VAL A 57 14.00 4.56 -2.02
N SER A 58 13.41 5.56 -2.66
CA SER A 58 14.14 6.52 -3.51
C SER A 58 14.73 7.65 -2.68
N ASP A 59 15.96 8.08 -3.02
CA ASP A 59 16.61 9.26 -2.44
C ASP A 59 16.06 10.61 -2.97
N LYS A 60 15.06 10.59 -3.88
CA LYS A 60 14.47 11.80 -4.46
C LYS A 60 13.87 12.70 -3.38
N GLN A 61 14.02 14.02 -3.52
CA GLN A 61 13.51 15.00 -2.55
C GLN A 61 12.00 14.83 -2.27
N SER A 62 11.66 14.68 -0.99
CA SER A 62 10.29 14.71 -0.48
C SER A 62 9.56 16.00 -0.89
N GLY A 63 8.28 15.92 -1.24
CA GLY A 63 7.43 17.05 -1.67
C GLY A 63 7.07 17.11 -3.16
N GLN A 64 7.87 16.52 -4.06
CA GLN A 64 7.57 16.46 -5.50
C GLN A 64 6.57 15.34 -5.87
N GLU A 65 5.45 15.70 -6.50
CA GLU A 65 4.46 14.73 -6.98
C GLU A 65 5.07 13.74 -7.98
N THR A 66 4.81 12.45 -7.79
CA THR A 66 5.28 11.39 -8.70
C THR A 66 4.50 11.43 -10.01
N ARG A 67 5.06 10.89 -11.10
CA ARG A 67 4.35 10.75 -12.38
C ARG A 67 3.09 9.89 -12.28
N THR A 68 3.04 8.97 -11.32
CA THR A 68 1.88 8.11 -11.07
C THR A 68 0.82 8.77 -10.21
N GLY A 69 1.15 9.84 -9.49
CA GLY A 69 0.29 10.39 -8.44
C GLY A 69 0.17 9.49 -7.21
N ALA A 70 0.98 8.42 -7.12
CA ALA A 70 1.05 7.50 -5.99
C ALA A 70 2.39 7.65 -5.23
N ASP A 71 2.36 7.49 -3.92
CA ASP A 71 3.56 7.50 -3.08
C ASP A 71 4.22 6.12 -3.02
N MET A 72 3.43 5.05 -3.13
CA MET A 72 3.89 3.68 -2.93
C MET A 72 3.31 2.69 -3.95
N PHE A 73 4.11 1.70 -4.32
CA PHE A 73 3.69 0.52 -5.07
C PHE A 73 3.87 -0.75 -4.24
N ILE A 74 2.87 -1.65 -4.27
CA ILE A 74 2.92 -2.94 -3.58
C ILE A 74 2.67 -4.03 -4.61
N SER A 75 3.66 -4.90 -4.83
CA SER A 75 3.54 -6.11 -5.66
C SER A 75 3.37 -7.35 -4.78
N LEU A 76 2.61 -8.32 -5.26
CA LEU A 76 2.49 -9.66 -4.70
C LEU A 76 2.76 -10.70 -5.79
N THR A 77 3.71 -11.60 -5.51
CA THR A 77 3.90 -12.83 -6.27
C THR A 77 3.70 -14.03 -5.35
N MET A 78 2.72 -14.88 -5.62
CA MET A 78 2.38 -15.99 -4.75
C MET A 78 2.26 -17.28 -5.54
N THR A 79 2.84 -18.35 -4.99
CA THR A 79 2.64 -19.71 -5.46
C THR A 79 2.07 -20.54 -4.32
N PHE A 80 0.89 -21.15 -4.52
CA PHE A 80 0.25 -22.01 -3.51
C PHE A 80 -0.70 -22.99 -4.21
N ASP A 81 -0.67 -24.27 -3.82
CA ASP A 81 -1.50 -25.34 -4.39
C ASP A 81 -1.53 -25.39 -5.94
N GLY A 82 -0.36 -25.18 -6.55
CA GLY A 82 -0.22 -25.16 -8.02
C GLY A 82 -0.77 -23.91 -8.71
N VAL A 83 -1.35 -22.97 -7.96
CA VAL A 83 -1.78 -21.66 -8.45
C VAL A 83 -0.64 -20.67 -8.34
N TRP A 84 -0.35 -19.97 -9.44
CA TRP A 84 0.58 -18.86 -9.48
C TRP A 84 -0.18 -17.55 -9.69
N VAL A 85 0.07 -16.58 -8.80
CA VAL A 85 -0.52 -15.25 -8.82
C VAL A 85 0.59 -14.24 -8.87
N GLN A 86 0.45 -13.24 -9.74
CA GLN A 86 1.24 -12.02 -9.75
C GLN A 86 0.31 -10.83 -9.95
N LYS A 87 0.48 -9.78 -9.16
CA LYS A 87 -0.34 -8.56 -9.22
C LYS A 87 0.25 -7.46 -8.36
N GLY A 88 -0.35 -6.28 -8.42
CA GLY A 88 0.02 -5.18 -7.54
C GLY A 88 -1.04 -4.11 -7.43
N VAL A 89 -0.77 -3.15 -6.55
CA VAL A 89 -1.63 -2.02 -6.27
C VAL A 89 -0.80 -0.76 -6.13
N GLN A 90 -1.41 0.38 -6.45
CA GLN A 90 -0.81 1.69 -6.22
C GLN A 90 -1.46 2.33 -5.00
N VAL A 91 -0.66 3.00 -4.18
CA VAL A 91 -1.11 3.61 -2.94
C VAL A 91 -0.65 5.06 -2.87
N GLN A 92 -1.61 5.97 -2.72
CA GLN A 92 -1.35 7.34 -2.30
C GLN A 92 -1.58 7.44 -0.79
N ALA A 93 -0.55 7.86 -0.04
CA ALA A 93 -0.70 8.07 1.39
C ALA A 93 -1.22 9.49 1.63
N LYS A 94 -2.15 9.63 2.57
CA LYS A 94 -2.66 10.93 3.00
C LYS A 94 -2.90 10.97 4.48
N ILE A 95 -2.58 12.11 5.08
CA ILE A 95 -2.94 12.39 6.46
C ILE A 95 -4.46 12.55 6.55
N ASN A 96 -5.08 11.73 7.40
CA ASN A 96 -6.45 11.93 7.83
C ASN A 96 -6.48 12.92 9.01
N LYS A 97 -7.02 14.11 8.76
CA LYS A 97 -7.18 15.18 9.78
C LYS A 97 -8.42 15.02 10.64
N ASN A 98 -9.29 14.07 10.32
CA ASN A 98 -10.48 13.82 11.09
C ASN A 98 -10.11 13.20 12.44
N LYS A 99 -10.35 13.95 13.53
CA LYS A 99 -10.10 13.53 14.92
C LYS A 99 -11.20 12.66 15.52
N ARG A 100 -12.22 12.30 14.72
CA ARG A 100 -13.35 11.44 15.12
C ARG A 100 -13.49 10.30 14.09
N TYR A 101 -14.70 10.11 13.56
CA TYR A 101 -15.03 9.13 12.53
C TYR A 101 -15.11 9.80 11.16
N GLY A 102 -14.75 9.07 10.10
CA GLY A 102 -14.72 9.57 8.72
C GLY A 102 -13.34 10.03 8.24
N ILE A 103 -13.31 10.71 7.09
CA ILE A 103 -12.07 11.10 6.40
C ILE A 103 -12.06 12.61 6.18
N ALA A 104 -10.93 13.26 6.43
CA ALA A 104 -10.72 14.65 6.05
C ALA A 104 -9.28 14.88 5.59
N PHE A 105 -9.11 15.59 4.47
CA PHE A 105 -7.80 15.90 3.87
C PHE A 105 -7.62 17.42 3.75
N ASP A 106 -6.40 17.92 3.91
CA ASP A 106 -6.11 19.36 3.80
C ASP A 106 -6.32 19.91 2.37
N LYS A 107 -6.06 19.09 1.35
CA LYS A 107 -6.08 19.50 -0.07
C LYS A 107 -6.88 18.50 -0.91
N PRO A 108 -8.21 18.40 -0.74
CA PRO A 108 -9.03 17.39 -1.42
C PRO A 108 -9.01 17.54 -2.95
N VAL A 109 -8.94 18.77 -3.48
CA VAL A 109 -8.81 19.02 -4.93
C VAL A 109 -7.47 18.49 -5.48
N ARG A 110 -6.39 18.59 -4.72
CA ARG A 110 -5.09 18.02 -5.14
C ARG A 110 -5.16 16.50 -5.12
N LEU A 111 -5.72 15.91 -4.07
CA LEU A 111 -5.91 14.47 -3.99
C LEU A 111 -6.74 13.95 -5.16
N TYR A 112 -7.82 14.66 -5.52
CA TYR A 112 -8.64 14.31 -6.68
C TYR A 112 -7.79 14.22 -7.96
N LYS A 113 -6.89 15.18 -8.22
CA LYS A 113 -5.99 15.12 -9.38
C LYS A 113 -5.00 13.96 -9.28
N GLN A 114 -4.39 13.74 -8.12
CA GLN A 114 -3.46 12.63 -7.89
C GLN A 114 -4.12 11.28 -8.19
N VAL A 115 -5.33 11.08 -7.66
CA VAL A 115 -6.12 9.87 -7.84
C VAL A 115 -6.51 9.66 -9.31
N ALA A 116 -6.89 10.72 -10.04
CA ALA A 116 -7.13 10.61 -11.48
C ALA A 116 -5.88 10.12 -12.24
N THR A 117 -4.69 10.62 -11.87
CA THR A 117 -3.42 10.16 -12.45
C THR A 117 -3.15 8.70 -12.12
N MET A 118 -3.42 8.25 -10.88
CA MET A 118 -3.24 6.85 -10.49
C MET A 118 -4.13 5.91 -11.32
N LEU A 119 -5.39 6.29 -11.52
CA LEU A 119 -6.37 5.52 -12.29
C LEU A 119 -6.02 5.39 -13.77
N ASN A 120 -5.32 6.38 -14.35
CA ASN A 120 -4.79 6.25 -15.71
C ASN A 120 -3.72 5.13 -15.83
N ASN A 121 -3.09 4.75 -14.71
CA ASN A 121 -2.12 3.66 -14.69
C ASN A 121 -2.76 2.32 -14.29
N SER A 122 -3.70 2.32 -13.34
CA SER A 122 -4.45 1.12 -12.93
C SER A 122 -5.68 1.47 -12.10
N GLU A 123 -6.80 0.79 -12.35
CA GLU A 123 -8.02 0.87 -11.53
C GLU A 123 -7.80 0.34 -10.10
N GLU A 124 -6.78 -0.50 -9.89
CA GLU A 124 -6.39 -1.06 -8.59
C GLU A 124 -5.48 -0.09 -7.83
N SER A 125 -6.03 1.11 -7.63
CA SER A 125 -5.40 2.25 -6.98
C SER A 125 -6.16 2.61 -5.69
N TYR A 126 -5.42 2.95 -4.65
CA TYR A 126 -5.97 3.11 -3.31
C TYR A 126 -5.38 4.33 -2.59
N VAL A 127 -6.17 4.94 -1.72
CA VAL A 127 -5.71 5.98 -0.79
C VAL A 127 -5.67 5.42 0.61
N PHE A 128 -4.51 5.50 1.24
CA PHE A 128 -4.33 5.14 2.65
C PHE A 128 -4.43 6.42 3.48
N ALA A 129 -5.61 6.66 4.03
CA ALA A 129 -5.91 7.81 4.88
C ALA A 129 -5.54 7.50 6.33
N TYR A 130 -4.30 7.80 6.72
CA TYR A 130 -3.74 7.45 8.02
C TYR A 130 -3.88 8.57 9.04
N GLY A 131 -4.24 8.24 10.28
CA GLY A 131 -4.38 9.21 11.37
C GLY A 131 -4.38 8.56 12.75
N GLU A 132 -4.79 9.34 13.75
CA GLU A 132 -4.85 8.89 15.16
C GLU A 132 -5.74 7.65 15.33
N HIS A 133 -6.84 7.57 14.58
CA HIS A 133 -7.85 6.50 14.67
C HIS A 133 -7.63 5.33 13.70
N GLY A 134 -6.39 5.12 13.26
CA GLY A 134 -6.06 4.08 12.29
C GLY A 134 -5.90 4.59 10.87
N THR A 135 -5.60 3.65 9.98
CA THR A 135 -5.57 3.88 8.54
C THR A 135 -6.87 3.38 7.93
N LYS A 136 -7.49 4.26 7.15
CA LYS A 136 -8.69 3.98 6.36
C LYS A 136 -8.27 3.80 4.91
N VAL A 137 -8.53 2.63 4.35
CA VAL A 137 -8.23 2.33 2.94
C VAL A 137 -9.45 2.68 2.09
N ILE A 138 -9.23 3.45 1.03
CA ILE A 138 -10.28 3.94 0.12
C ILE A 138 -9.88 3.58 -1.30
N ARG A 139 -10.83 3.08 -2.10
CA ARG A 139 -10.60 2.91 -3.54
C ARG A 139 -10.48 4.27 -4.22
N ALA A 140 -9.48 4.43 -5.08
CA ALA A 140 -9.27 5.63 -5.90
C ALA A 140 -10.53 6.04 -6.67
N ARG A 141 -11.18 5.07 -7.31
CA ARG A 141 -12.42 5.26 -8.08
C ARG A 141 -13.52 5.93 -7.26
N SER A 142 -13.72 5.51 -6.01
CA SER A 142 -14.72 6.08 -5.11
C SER A 142 -14.47 7.56 -4.79
N ILE A 143 -13.21 8.02 -4.80
CA ILE A 143 -12.87 9.44 -4.62
C ILE A 143 -13.19 10.25 -5.89
N GLN A 144 -13.01 9.67 -7.08
CA GLN A 144 -13.37 10.32 -8.34
C GLN A 144 -14.88 10.42 -8.55
N ASP A 145 -15.64 9.47 -8.01
CA ASP A 145 -17.08 9.37 -8.27
C ASP A 145 -17.90 10.34 -7.38
N VAL A 146 -17.25 11.03 -6.44
CA VAL A 146 -17.87 12.02 -5.56
C VAL A 146 -17.23 13.38 -5.72
N ALA A 147 -18.02 14.43 -5.46
CA ALA A 147 -17.46 15.78 -5.38
C ALA A 147 -16.43 15.86 -4.24
N PRO A 148 -15.33 16.62 -4.38
CA PRO A 148 -14.26 16.66 -3.38
C PRO A 148 -14.68 17.03 -1.95
N HIS A 149 -15.81 17.73 -1.78
CA HIS A 149 -16.35 18.11 -0.48
C HIS A 149 -17.19 17.00 0.20
N LEU A 150 -17.51 15.92 -0.51
CA LEU A 150 -18.29 14.76 -0.02
C LEU A 150 -17.42 13.55 0.34
N ILE A 151 -16.08 13.70 0.28
CA ILE A 151 -15.12 12.62 0.59
C ILE A 151 -15.28 12.08 2.03
N THR A 152 -15.86 12.87 2.94
CA THR A 152 -16.05 12.49 4.35
C THR A 152 -16.87 11.23 4.55
N ASP A 153 -17.76 10.92 3.61
CA ASP A 153 -18.80 9.89 3.75
C ASP A 153 -18.48 8.62 2.94
N LEU A 154 -17.28 8.54 2.36
CA LEU A 154 -16.85 7.37 1.61
C LEU A 154 -16.72 6.13 2.50
N THR A 155 -17.13 4.99 1.96
CA THR A 155 -16.88 3.68 2.57
C THR A 155 -15.38 3.42 2.64
N THR A 156 -14.94 2.89 3.77
CA THR A 156 -13.52 2.60 4.04
C THR A 156 -13.33 1.17 4.50
N GLU A 157 -12.20 0.60 4.12
CA GLU A 157 -11.75 -0.70 4.61
C GLU A 157 -10.64 -0.52 5.65
N HIS A 158 -10.53 -1.47 6.58
CA HIS A 158 -9.39 -1.53 7.50
C HIS A 158 -8.19 -2.18 6.81
N THR A 159 -6.98 -1.78 7.21
CA THR A 159 -5.72 -2.30 6.65
C THR A 159 -5.66 -3.83 6.67
N ALA A 160 -6.06 -4.48 7.77
CA ALA A 160 -6.03 -5.94 7.87
C ALA A 160 -6.97 -6.62 6.86
N ASP A 161 -8.15 -6.05 6.62
CA ASP A 161 -9.13 -6.59 5.68
C ASP A 161 -8.67 -6.39 4.24
N PHE A 162 -8.18 -5.19 3.92
CA PHE A 162 -7.60 -4.87 2.61
C PHE A 162 -6.46 -5.83 2.26
N PHE A 163 -5.47 -6.01 3.14
CA PHE A 163 -4.34 -6.90 2.86
C PHE A 163 -4.76 -8.37 2.85
N PHE A 164 -5.77 -8.76 3.62
CA PHE A 164 -6.34 -10.11 3.49
C PHE A 164 -6.91 -10.32 2.09
N ASP A 165 -7.77 -9.41 1.62
CA ASP A 165 -8.37 -9.45 0.28
C ASP A 165 -7.32 -9.35 -0.84
N PHE A 166 -6.25 -8.59 -0.62
CA PHE A 166 -5.08 -8.55 -1.50
C PHE A 166 -4.34 -9.89 -1.52
N PHE A 167 -4.17 -10.59 -0.40
CA PHE A 167 -3.52 -11.90 -0.42
C PHE A 167 -4.40 -13.00 -1.03
N ILE A 168 -5.72 -12.95 -0.83
CA ILE A 168 -6.65 -13.97 -1.38
C ILE A 168 -7.18 -13.66 -2.78
N CYS A 169 -6.55 -12.74 -3.52
CA CYS A 169 -6.89 -12.52 -4.93
C CYS A 169 -8.25 -11.90 -5.23
N LYS A 170 -8.78 -11.10 -4.30
CA LYS A 170 -9.96 -10.26 -4.58
C LYS A 170 -9.63 -8.87 -5.12
N VAL A 171 -8.47 -8.33 -4.80
CA VAL A 171 -8.01 -7.01 -5.25
C VAL A 171 -6.58 -7.09 -5.80
N GLY A 172 -6.21 -6.14 -6.66
CA GLY A 172 -4.90 -6.01 -7.29
C GLY A 172 -4.92 -6.31 -8.79
N ASP A 173 -4.09 -5.56 -9.52
CA ASP A 173 -4.00 -5.60 -10.97
C ASP A 173 -2.91 -6.58 -11.39
N HIS A 174 -3.30 -7.62 -12.11
CA HIS A 174 -2.41 -8.67 -12.59
C HIS A 174 -1.39 -8.18 -13.63
N SER A 175 -1.63 -7.06 -14.31
CA SER A 175 -0.70 -6.44 -15.24
C SER A 175 0.36 -5.58 -14.55
N LEU A 176 0.09 -5.14 -13.31
CA LEU A 176 0.97 -4.26 -12.53
C LEU A 176 1.73 -5.06 -11.46
N HIS A 177 2.80 -5.75 -11.83
CA HIS A 177 3.56 -6.59 -10.89
C HIS A 177 5.08 -6.48 -11.07
N ALA A 178 5.80 -6.72 -9.96
CA ALA A 178 7.23 -6.99 -9.92
C ALA A 178 7.47 -8.37 -9.32
N ASN A 179 8.28 -9.18 -10.00
CA ASN A 179 8.56 -10.57 -9.62
C ASN A 179 9.86 -10.73 -8.83
N ASP A 180 10.73 -9.72 -8.86
CA ASP A 180 12.04 -9.72 -8.23
C ASP A 180 12.49 -8.27 -7.97
N LEU A 181 13.63 -8.12 -7.28
CA LEU A 181 14.21 -6.81 -7.00
C LEU A 181 14.52 -6.01 -8.28
N ALA A 182 14.96 -6.68 -9.35
CA ALA A 182 15.34 -6.00 -10.59
C ALA A 182 14.13 -5.41 -11.34
N SER A 183 13.03 -6.16 -11.42
CA SER A 183 11.74 -5.71 -11.97
C SER A 183 11.10 -4.64 -11.08
N LEU A 184 11.21 -4.76 -9.76
CA LEU A 184 10.78 -3.73 -8.80
C LEU A 184 11.54 -2.40 -9.06
N GLN A 185 12.87 -2.46 -9.13
CA GLN A 185 13.70 -1.28 -9.42
C GLN A 185 13.40 -0.67 -10.80
N ARG A 186 13.09 -1.50 -11.80
CA ARG A 186 12.70 -1.04 -13.15
C ARG A 186 11.38 -0.28 -13.11
N LEU A 187 10.36 -0.84 -12.46
CA LEU A 187 9.06 -0.18 -12.30
C LEU A 187 9.19 1.12 -11.52
N VAL A 188 9.97 1.12 -10.43
CA VAL A 188 10.24 2.34 -9.67
C VAL A 188 10.89 3.41 -10.55
N ARG A 189 11.87 3.07 -11.39
CA ARG A 189 12.51 4.04 -12.28
C ARG A 189 11.55 4.54 -13.37
N GLN A 190 10.75 3.66 -13.95
CA GLN A 190 9.83 3.98 -15.05
C GLN A 190 8.65 4.84 -14.60
N LEU A 191 8.07 4.48 -13.45
CA LEU A 191 6.85 5.08 -12.92
C LEU A 191 7.14 6.11 -11.81
N GLU A 192 8.41 6.23 -11.41
CA GLU A 192 8.90 7.18 -10.42
C GLU A 192 8.23 7.05 -9.05
N TYR A 193 7.93 5.82 -8.62
CA TYR A 193 7.48 5.57 -7.25
C TYR A 193 8.56 5.95 -6.24
N ARG A 194 8.14 6.48 -5.10
CA ARG A 194 9.07 6.85 -4.01
C ARG A 194 9.42 5.67 -3.14
N SER A 195 8.40 4.87 -2.83
CA SER A 195 8.55 3.64 -2.07
C SER A 195 7.93 2.50 -2.86
N ALA A 196 8.54 1.33 -2.83
CA ALA A 196 7.95 0.15 -3.41
C ALA A 196 8.30 -1.09 -2.59
N VAL A 197 7.40 -2.06 -2.61
CA VAL A 197 7.61 -3.34 -1.95
C VAL A 197 7.15 -4.46 -2.87
N ALA A 198 7.98 -5.49 -3.01
CA ALA A 198 7.62 -6.76 -3.61
C ALA A 198 7.48 -7.80 -2.50
N ILE A 199 6.26 -8.30 -2.32
CA ILE A 199 5.95 -9.38 -1.39
C ILE A 199 5.90 -10.67 -2.21
N SER A 200 6.60 -11.70 -1.75
CA SER A 200 6.50 -13.02 -2.32
C SER A 200 6.06 -14.04 -1.29
N ALA A 201 5.25 -15.00 -1.72
CA ALA A 201 4.73 -16.07 -0.88
C ALA A 201 4.89 -17.40 -1.61
N ARG A 202 5.51 -18.37 -0.95
CA ARG A 202 5.74 -19.71 -1.51
C ARG A 202 5.42 -20.77 -0.48
N PRO A 203 5.15 -22.02 -0.89
CA PRO A 203 5.04 -23.10 0.08
C PRO A 203 6.33 -23.16 0.89
N ALA A 204 6.20 -23.18 2.21
CA ALA A 204 7.31 -23.54 3.06
C ALA A 204 7.73 -24.94 2.63
N ALA A 205 9.00 -25.11 2.24
CA ALA A 205 9.51 -26.45 2.04
C ALA A 205 9.23 -27.22 3.33
N PHE A 206 8.63 -28.41 3.22
CA PHE A 206 8.72 -29.36 4.32
C PHE A 206 10.21 -29.66 4.46
N ASP A 207 10.87 -29.02 5.42
CA ASP A 207 12.17 -29.51 5.89
C ASP A 207 11.89 -30.95 6.37
N ARG A 208 12.23 -31.91 5.51
CA ARG A 208 12.22 -33.34 5.81
C ARG A 208 13.53 -33.71 6.47
#